data_AF-A0A510TU30-F1
#
_entry.id   AF-A0A510TU30-F1
#
_cell.length_a   1.000
_cell.length_b   1.000
_cell.length_c   1.000
_cell.angle_alpha   90.00
_cell.angle_beta   90.00
_cell.angle_gamma   90.00
#
_symmetry.space_group_name_H-M   'P 1'
#
loop_
_entity.id
_entity.type
_entity.pdbx_description
1 polymer ?
#
loop_
_entity_poly.entity_id
_entity_poly.type
_entity_poly.pdbx_seq_one_letter_code
_entity_poly.pdbx_strand_id
1 'polypeptide(L)'
;MRFSWRKAPALYGLVFLFAFAVEAVMIFLINMSVFSWQEFIATYWALAAKTFFIGIIGGLLHILSYLISLPYPWVLAGNLVGLAGYIVMFILPNLFWLGLILLVISIRLIMHNSPHHTPAIHQAGPMGREGNA
;
A
#
# COMPACT_ATOMS: atom_id res chain seq x y z
N MET A 1 2.25 12.33 15.37
CA MET A 1 2.66 10.98 14.91
C MET A 1 3.88 11.13 14.02
N ARG A 2 5.02 10.48 14.31
CA ARG A 2 6.15 10.47 13.38
C ARG A 2 5.83 9.54 12.21
N PHE A 3 5.88 10.07 10.99
CA PHE A 3 5.62 9.30 9.77
C PHE A 3 6.62 8.14 9.68
N SER A 4 6.12 6.91 9.50
CA SER A 4 6.97 5.74 9.31
C SER A 4 7.02 5.42 7.82
N TRP A 5 8.21 5.48 7.22
CA TRP A 5 8.44 5.08 5.84
C TRP A 5 8.02 3.63 5.55
N ARG A 6 7.93 2.77 6.58
CA ARG A 6 7.41 1.39 6.46
C ARG A 6 5.91 1.36 6.11
N LYS A 7 5.16 2.30 6.69
CA LYS A 7 3.70 2.42 6.51
C LYS A 7 3.33 3.29 5.31
N ALA A 8 4.28 4.06 4.76
CA ALA A 8 4.09 4.92 3.60
C ALA A 8 3.35 4.24 2.42
N PRO A 9 3.74 3.04 1.95
CA PRO A 9 3.01 2.37 0.87
C PRO A 9 1.56 2.03 1.24
N ALA A 10 1.29 1.64 2.48
CA ALA A 10 -0.07 1.32 2.90
C ALA A 10 -0.96 2.56 3.00
N LEU A 11 -0.40 3.68 3.51
CA LEU A 11 -1.09 4.97 3.54
C LEU A 11 -1.37 5.48 2.12
N TYR A 12 -0.39 5.37 1.23
CA TYR A 12 -0.55 5.68 -0.18
C TYR A 12 -1.63 4.81 -0.83
N GLY A 13 -1.60 3.50 -0.57
CA GLY A 13 -2.61 2.55 -1.04
C GLY A 13 -4.02 2.90 -0.55
N LEU A 14 -4.18 3.37 0.69
CA LEU A 14 -5.48 3.85 1.19
C LEU A 14 -5.99 5.07 0.44
N VAL A 15 -5.13 6.08 0.23
CA VAL A 15 -5.48 7.27 -0.56
C VAL A 15 -5.83 6.87 -1.99
N PHE A 16 -5.07 5.96 -2.59
CA PHE A 16 -5.33 5.41 -3.92
C PHE A 16 -6.70 4.70 -3.98
N LEU A 17 -7.00 3.81 -3.04
CA LEU A 17 -8.29 3.11 -2.99
C LEU A 17 -9.47 4.08 -2.81
N PHE A 18 -9.29 5.14 -2.02
CA PHE A 18 -10.31 6.17 -1.88
C PHE A 18 -10.53 6.92 -3.19
N ALA A 19 -9.45 7.39 -3.83
CA ALA A 19 -9.53 8.06 -5.13
C ALA A 19 -10.18 7.15 -6.19
N PHE A 20 -9.78 5.88 -6.23
CA PHE A 20 -10.38 4.86 -7.09
C PHE A 20 -11.87 4.68 -6.81
N ALA A 21 -12.29 4.61 -5.55
CA ALA A 21 -13.70 4.45 -5.21
C ALA A 21 -14.53 5.65 -5.70
N VAL A 22 -14.01 6.87 -5.53
CA VAL A 22 -14.64 8.09 -6.07
C VAL A 22 -14.74 8.02 -7.59
N GLU A 23 -13.65 7.67 -8.27
CA GLU A 23 -13.61 7.52 -9.73
C GLU A 23 -14.61 6.46 -10.22
N ALA A 24 -14.65 5.28 -9.58
CA ALA A 24 -15.58 4.21 -9.91
C ALA A 24 -17.04 4.65 -9.77
N VAL A 25 -17.40 5.37 -8.70
CA VAL A 25 -18.74 5.93 -8.52
C VAL A 25 -19.06 6.93 -9.63
N MET A 26 -18.11 7.80 -10.00
CA MET A 26 -18.32 8.78 -11.08
C MET A 26 -18.54 8.10 -12.44
N ILE A 27 -17.72 7.10 -12.79
CA ILE A 27 -17.89 6.32 -14.03
C ILE A 27 -19.26 5.63 -14.04
N PHE A 28 -19.65 5.04 -12.91
CA PHE A 28 -20.95 4.40 -12.77
C PHE A 28 -22.12 5.39 -12.97
N LEU A 29 -22.07 6.56 -12.31
CA LEU A 29 -23.13 7.57 -12.41
C LEU A 29 -23.27 8.15 -13.82
N ILE A 30 -22.15 8.37 -14.53
CA ILE A 30 -22.15 8.89 -15.90
C ILE A 30 -22.80 7.89 -16.87
N ASN A 31 -22.60 6.60 -16.65
CA ASN A 31 -23.07 5.53 -17.55
C ASN A 31 -24.26 4.74 -16.99
N MET A 32 -24.92 5.22 -15.94
CA MET A 32 -25.86 4.43 -15.14
C MET A 32 -26.99 3.80 -15.96
N SER A 33 -27.51 4.52 -16.97
CA SER A 33 -28.62 4.06 -17.81
C SER A 33 -28.24 3.01 -18.86
N VAL A 34 -26.96 2.88 -19.18
CA VAL A 34 -26.42 1.99 -20.24
C VAL A 34 -25.23 1.18 -19.72
N PHE A 35 -25.13 0.99 -18.41
CA PHE A 35 -23.95 0.43 -17.79
C PHE A 35 -23.65 -0.97 -18.30
N SER A 36 -22.46 -1.15 -18.86
CA SER A 36 -21.86 -2.46 -19.09
C SER A 36 -20.53 -2.58 -18.34
N TRP A 37 -20.24 -3.79 -17.85
CA TRP A 37 -18.98 -4.06 -17.14
C TRP A 37 -17.75 -3.83 -18.03
N GLN A 38 -17.89 -4.13 -19.32
CA GLN A 38 -16.83 -3.95 -20.31
C GLN A 38 -16.51 -2.47 -20.56
N GLU A 39 -17.54 -1.61 -20.70
CA GLU A 39 -17.33 -0.18 -20.85
C GLU A 39 -16.79 0.46 -19.56
N PHE A 40 -17.21 -0.03 -18.39
CA PHE A 40 -16.64 0.40 -17.11
C PHE A 40 -15.14 0.13 -17.06
N ILE A 41 -14.71 -1.11 -17.31
CA ILE A 41 -13.28 -1.47 -17.34
C ILE A 41 -12.54 -0.63 -18.38
N ALA A 42 -13.08 -0.50 -19.60
CA ALA A 42 -12.44 0.25 -20.67
C ALA A 42 -12.27 1.72 -20.32
N THR A 43 -13.29 2.35 -19.74
CA THR A 43 -13.27 3.75 -19.30
C THR A 43 -12.28 3.94 -18.17
N TYR A 44 -12.31 3.07 -17.16
CA TYR A 44 -11.34 3.08 -16.07
C TYR A 44 -9.91 2.94 -16.60
N TRP A 45 -9.65 2.01 -17.51
CA TRP A 45 -8.32 1.81 -18.09
C TRP A 45 -7.84 3.00 -18.93
N ALA A 46 -8.74 3.64 -19.67
CA ALA A 46 -8.42 4.87 -20.41
C ALA A 46 -8.01 6.02 -19.48
N LEU A 47 -8.60 6.09 -18.29
CA LEU A 47 -8.22 7.06 -17.24
C LEU A 47 -6.94 6.63 -16.53
N ALA A 48 -6.83 5.35 -16.16
CA ALA A 48 -5.65 4.76 -15.53
C ALA A 48 -4.38 4.91 -16.38
N ALA A 49 -4.48 4.87 -17.71
CA ALA A 49 -3.37 5.14 -18.61
C ALA A 49 -2.80 6.56 -18.45
N LYS A 50 -3.65 7.55 -18.12
CA LYS A 50 -3.23 8.94 -17.86
C LYS A 50 -2.64 9.11 -16.46
N THR A 51 -3.01 8.22 -15.54
CA THR A 51 -2.58 8.25 -14.14
C THR A 51 -1.63 7.11 -13.79
N PHE A 52 -1.04 6.43 -14.78
CA PHE A 52 -0.14 5.29 -14.60
C PHE A 52 1.07 5.61 -13.69
N PHE A 53 1.51 6.87 -13.66
CA PHE A 53 2.58 7.32 -12.77
C PHE A 53 2.25 7.09 -11.28
N ILE A 54 0.97 7.07 -10.90
CA ILE A 54 0.50 6.71 -9.55
C ILE A 54 0.89 5.26 -9.23
N GLY A 55 0.72 4.35 -10.19
CA GLY A 55 1.17 2.97 -10.06
C GLY A 55 2.68 2.85 -9.87
N ILE A 56 3.48 3.64 -10.61
CA ILE A 56 4.95 3.68 -10.43
C ILE A 56 5.31 4.15 -9.03
N ILE A 57 4.73 5.26 -8.56
CA ILE A 57 5.01 5.81 -7.23
C ILE A 57 4.65 4.79 -6.15
N GLY A 58 3.48 4.17 -6.26
CA GLY A 58 3.05 3.09 -5.34
C GLY A 58 4.03 1.92 -5.32
N GLY A 59 4.46 1.44 -6.49
CA GLY A 59 5.47 0.39 -6.61
C GLY A 59 6.81 0.76 -5.97
N LEU A 60 7.30 1.98 -6.20
CA LEU A 60 8.53 2.49 -5.57
C LEU A 60 8.41 2.56 -4.05
N LEU A 61 7.27 3.00 -3.51
CA LEU A 61 7.04 3.01 -2.06
C LEU A 61 7.07 1.60 -1.47
N HIS A 62 6.54 0.59 -2.17
CA HIS A 62 6.64 -0.80 -1.75
C HIS A 62 8.08 -1.31 -1.77
N ILE A 63 8.87 -0.99 -2.80
CA ILE A 63 10.29 -1.36 -2.88
C ILE A 63 11.07 -0.73 -1.72
N LEU A 64 10.91 0.58 -1.49
CA LEU A 64 11.59 1.28 -0.41
C LEU A 64 11.20 0.70 0.96
N SER A 65 9.89 0.49 1.20
CA SER A 65 9.39 -0.10 2.43
C SER A 65 9.91 -1.53 2.64
N TYR A 66 10.03 -2.32 1.57
CA TYR A 66 10.58 -3.67 1.62
C TYR A 66 12.03 -3.64 2.13
N LEU A 67 12.89 -2.79 1.55
CA LEU A 67 14.30 -2.68 1.93
C LEU A 67 14.52 -2.27 3.40
N ILE A 68 13.66 -1.41 3.95
CA ILE A 68 13.77 -0.96 5.36
C ILE A 68 13.05 -1.88 6.36
N SER A 69 12.37 -2.92 5.86
CA SER A 69 11.54 -3.85 6.66
C SER A 69 12.08 -5.28 6.65
N LEU A 70 13.32 -5.51 6.23
CA LEU A 70 13.96 -6.84 6.20
C LEU A 70 13.79 -7.67 7.50
N PRO A 71 13.78 -7.07 8.71
CA PRO A 71 13.54 -7.84 9.94
C PRO A 71 12.08 -8.25 10.19
N TYR A 72 11.10 -7.78 9.40
CA TYR A 72 9.66 -7.91 9.67
C TYR A 72 8.98 -8.70 8.54
N PRO A 73 8.90 -10.04 8.62
CA PRO A 73 8.50 -10.90 7.51
C PRO A 73 7.09 -10.59 6.98
N TRP A 74 6.15 -10.27 7.85
CA TRP A 74 4.79 -9.92 7.44
C TRP A 74 4.69 -8.57 6.72
N VAL A 75 5.59 -7.62 7.02
CA VAL A 75 5.67 -6.34 6.31
C VAL A 75 6.33 -6.56 4.93
N LEU A 76 7.31 -7.46 4.82
CA LEU A 76 7.89 -7.87 3.54
C LEU A 76 6.85 -8.54 2.65
N ALA A 77 6.10 -9.52 3.18
CA ALA A 77 5.01 -10.17 2.47
C ALA A 77 3.97 -9.14 2.01
N GLY A 78 3.58 -8.22 2.90
CA GLY A 78 2.69 -7.11 2.54
C GLY A 78 3.23 -6.28 1.37
N ASN A 79 4.52 -5.93 1.36
CA ASN A 79 5.12 -5.18 0.27
C ASN A 79 5.18 -5.96 -1.06
N LEU A 80 5.49 -7.25 -1.04
CA LEU A 80 5.47 -8.09 -2.24
C LEU A 80 4.07 -8.22 -2.82
N VAL A 81 3.08 -8.46 -1.95
CA VAL A 81 1.66 -8.52 -2.33
C VAL A 81 1.19 -7.20 -2.91
N GLY A 82 1.61 -6.07 -2.34
CA GLY A 82 1.26 -4.73 -2.84
C GLY A 82 1.89 -4.43 -4.19
N LEU A 83 3.16 -4.79 -4.39
CA LEU A 83 3.85 -4.67 -5.68
C LEU A 83 3.14 -5.50 -6.76
N ALA A 84 2.78 -6.75 -6.43
CA ALA A 84 1.98 -7.59 -7.32
C ALA A 84 0.61 -6.97 -7.62
N GLY A 85 -0.06 -6.38 -6.62
CA GLY A 85 -1.34 -5.68 -6.80
C GLY A 85 -1.26 -4.52 -7.79
N TYR A 86 -0.22 -3.67 -7.68
CA TYR A 86 0.02 -2.57 -8.63
C TYR A 86 0.31 -3.08 -10.04
N ILE A 87 1.17 -4.10 -10.18
CA ILE A 87 1.46 -4.72 -11.47
C ILE A 87 0.18 -5.24 -12.11
N VAL A 88 -0.63 -5.99 -11.38
CA VAL A 88 -1.88 -6.56 -11.89
C VAL A 88 -2.86 -5.47 -12.30
N MET A 89 -3.10 -4.45 -11.47
CA MET A 89 -4.07 -3.39 -11.79
C MET A 89 -3.70 -2.56 -13.03
N PHE A 90 -2.41 -2.25 -13.21
CA PHE A 90 -1.96 -1.30 -14.25
C PHE A 90 -1.42 -1.98 -15.52
N ILE A 91 -1.15 -3.29 -15.49
CA ILE A 91 -0.65 -4.04 -16.65
C ILE A 91 -1.69 -5.03 -17.19
N LEU A 92 -2.53 -5.61 -16.33
CA LEU A 92 -3.45 -6.70 -16.71
C LEU A 92 -4.92 -6.30 -16.51
N PRO A 93 -5.59 -5.71 -17.53
CA PRO A 93 -6.94 -5.15 -17.39
C PRO A 93 -7.98 -6.17 -16.92
N ASN A 94 -7.88 -7.38 -17.44
CA ASN A 94 -8.83 -8.45 -17.14
C ASN A 94 -8.73 -8.97 -15.70
N LEU A 95 -7.61 -8.70 -15.02
CA LEU A 95 -7.35 -9.13 -13.65
C LEU A 95 -7.45 -7.97 -12.64
N PHE A 96 -8.06 -6.85 -13.05
CA PHE A 96 -8.17 -5.65 -12.23
C PHE A 96 -8.64 -5.93 -10.78
N TRP A 97 -9.71 -6.71 -10.62
CA TRP A 97 -10.26 -7.08 -9.31
C TRP A 97 -9.26 -7.81 -8.42
N LEU A 98 -8.47 -8.70 -9.02
CA LEU A 98 -7.43 -9.43 -8.28
C LEU A 98 -6.39 -8.44 -7.76
N GLY A 99 -5.97 -7.47 -8.59
CA GLY A 99 -5.06 -6.42 -8.18
C GLY A 99 -5.59 -5.59 -7.01
N LEU A 100 -6.89 -5.27 -7.02
CA LEU A 100 -7.55 -4.54 -5.94
C LEU A 100 -7.55 -5.32 -4.61
N ILE A 101 -7.87 -6.63 -4.68
CA ILE A 101 -7.84 -7.53 -3.53
C ILE A 101 -6.42 -7.62 -2.95
N LEU A 102 -5.42 -7.80 -3.81
CA LEU A 102 -4.01 -7.83 -3.39
C LEU A 102 -3.62 -6.53 -2.69
N LEU A 103 -4.05 -5.37 -3.21
CA LEU A 103 -3.75 -4.08 -2.57
C LEU A 103 -4.36 -3.97 -1.17
N VAL A 104 -5.62 -4.41 -1.00
CA VAL A 104 -6.28 -4.43 0.32
C VAL A 104 -5.54 -5.35 1.30
N ILE A 105 -5.15 -6.55 0.85
CA ILE A 105 -4.38 -7.50 1.67
C ILE A 105 -3.03 -6.88 2.05
N SER A 106 -2.34 -6.24 1.11
CA SER A 106 -1.06 -5.56 1.33
C SER A 106 -1.18 -4.49 2.41
N ILE A 107 -2.17 -3.59 2.29
CA ILE A 107 -2.44 -2.53 3.25
C ILE A 107 -2.65 -3.11 4.65
N ARG A 108 -3.49 -4.15 4.76
CA ARG A 108 -3.76 -4.81 6.04
C ARG A 108 -2.48 -5.39 6.65
N LEU A 109 -1.70 -6.13 5.86
CA LEU A 109 -0.46 -6.75 6.32
C LEU A 109 0.54 -5.71 6.82
N ILE A 110 0.77 -4.64 6.06
CA ILE A 110 1.72 -3.59 6.42
C ILE A 110 1.24 -2.81 7.65
N MET A 111 -0.04 -2.42 7.71
CA MET A 111 -0.55 -1.60 8.81
C MET A 111 -0.58 -2.34 10.14
N HIS A 112 -0.99 -3.62 10.15
CA HIS A 112 -1.08 -4.42 11.37
C HIS A 112 0.27 -4.91 11.89
N ASN A 113 1.23 -5.20 11.01
CA ASN A 113 2.50 -5.82 11.39
C ASN A 113 3.68 -4.84 11.45
N SER A 114 3.49 -3.59 11.01
CA SER A 114 4.53 -2.58 11.16
C SER A 114 4.73 -2.21 12.63
N PRO A 115 5.98 -2.22 13.14
CA PRO A 115 6.27 -1.87 14.52
C PRO A 115 5.70 -0.50 14.88
N HIS A 116 5.09 -0.42 16.06
CA HIS A 116 4.82 0.87 16.66
C HIS A 116 6.17 1.49 17.03
N HIS A 117 6.36 2.76 16.69
CA HIS A 117 7.47 3.54 17.25
C HIS A 117 7.18 3.70 18.75
N THR A 118 7.53 2.71 19.56
CA THR A 118 7.71 2.92 20.99
C THR A 118 8.99 3.72 21.09
N PRO A 119 8.97 4.97 21.60
CA PRO A 119 10.21 5.64 21.94
C PRO A 119 10.95 4.70 22.87
N ALA A 120 12.19 4.34 22.52
CA ALA A 120 13.08 3.76 23.50
C ALA A 120 13.22 4.83 24.60
N ILE A 121 12.42 4.72 25.66
CA ILE A 121 12.78 5.31 26.94
C ILE A 121 14.13 4.67 27.21
N HIS A 122 15.18 5.50 27.17
CA HIS A 122 16.50 5.12 27.60
C HIS A 122 16.36 4.39 28.93
N GLN A 123 16.45 3.07 28.91
CA GLN A 123 16.98 2.34 30.04
C GLN A 123 18.47 2.67 30.05
N ALA A 124 18.79 3.87 30.56
CA ALA A 124 20.07 4.11 31.17
C ALA A 124 20.13 3.14 32.35
N GLY A 125 20.69 1.96 32.12
CA GLY A 125 21.05 1.06 33.20
C GLY A 125 21.95 1.83 34.15
N PRO A 126 21.78 1.70 35.48
CA PRO A 126 22.79 2.19 36.38
C PRO A 126 24.03 1.30 36.19
N MET A 127 25.01 1.83 35.47
CA MET A 127 26.41 1.46 35.65
C MET A 127 26.80 1.83 37.09
N GLY A 128 27.05 0.83 37.92
CA GLY A 128 27.60 0.97 39.28
C GLY A 128 27.31 -0.30 40.06
N ARG A 129 28.26 -1.05 40.60
CA ARG A 129 29.66 -0.79 40.96
C ARG A 129 30.39 -2.12 40.86
N GLU A 130 31.50 -2.15 40.14
CA GLU A 130 32.63 -2.97 40.60
C GLU A 130 33.19 -2.27 41.85
N GLY A 131 33.31 -3.01 42.94
CA GLY A 131 33.79 -2.53 44.22
C GLY A 131 34.29 -3.71 45.03
N ASN A 132 35.60 -3.95 44.93
CA ASN A 132 36.37 -4.87 45.74
C ASN A 132 36.12 -4.66 47.24
N ALA A 133 35.79 -5.73 47.97
CA ALA A 133 36.28 -6.08 49.32
C ALA A 133 35.65 -7.41 49.75
#